data_AF-A0A484Y5C7-F1
#
_entry.id   AF-A0A484Y5C7-F1
#
_cell.length_a   1.000
_cell.length_b   1.000
_cell.length_c   1.000
_cell.angle_alpha   90.00
_cell.angle_beta   90.00
_cell.angle_gamma   90.00
#
_symmetry.space_group_name_H-M   'P 1'
#
loop_
_entity.id
_entity.type
_entity.pdbx_description
1 polymer ?
#
loop_
_entity_poly.entity_id
_entity_poly.type
_entity_poly.pdbx_seq_one_letter_code
_entity_poly.pdbx_strand_id
1 'polypeptide(L)'
;MAEPPFKGRTPVFFGDDLTDEAGFSVVNQAGGMSVKVGPGETRAKWRLESVASVWQWISDVANQQQQQIAQNNGRNHYGSLSRRL
;
A
#
# COMPACT_ATOMS: atom_id res chain seq x y z
N MET A 1 6.80 -4.89 -14.21
CA MET A 1 5.82 -3.83 -13.91
C MET A 1 5.61 -2.82 -15.04
N ALA A 2 6.08 -3.10 -16.27
CA ALA A 2 5.86 -2.19 -17.39
C ALA A 2 4.51 -2.44 -18.12
N GLU A 3 3.82 -3.52 -17.77
CA GLU A 3 2.60 -3.98 -18.42
C GLU A 3 1.35 -3.49 -17.67
N PRO A 4 0.25 -3.18 -18.37
CA PRO A 4 -1.05 -2.99 -17.74
C PRO A 4 -1.47 -4.25 -16.95
N PRO A 5 -2.15 -4.11 -15.78
CA PRO A 5 -2.57 -2.89 -15.10
C PRO A 5 -1.50 -2.27 -14.17
N PHE A 6 -0.27 -2.79 -14.17
CA PHE A 6 0.78 -2.44 -13.21
C PHE A 6 1.68 -1.28 -13.65
N LYS A 7 1.64 -0.92 -14.94
CA LYS A 7 2.43 0.18 -15.50
C LYS A 7 2.26 1.47 -14.69
N GLY A 8 3.36 2.02 -14.21
CA GLY A 8 3.41 3.27 -13.44
C GLY A 8 3.02 3.14 -11.97
N ARG A 9 2.69 1.94 -11.48
CA ARG A 9 2.43 1.71 -10.05
C ARG A 9 3.72 1.36 -9.31
N THR A 10 3.78 1.73 -8.03
CA THR A 10 4.83 1.28 -7.11
C THR A 10 4.49 -0.14 -6.63
N PRO A 11 5.40 -1.13 -6.74
CA PRO A 11 5.12 -2.47 -6.24
C PRO A 11 5.23 -2.52 -4.72
N VAL A 12 4.36 -3.32 -4.13
CA VAL A 12 4.43 -3.72 -2.73
C VAL A 12 4.37 -5.24 -2.68
N PHE A 13 5.30 -5.88 -1.96
CA PHE A 13 5.39 -7.33 -1.86
C PHE A 13 5.66 -7.75 -0.41
N PHE A 14 4.84 -8.67 0.09
CA PHE A 14 4.95 -9.27 1.42
C PHE A 14 5.29 -10.74 1.25
N GLY A 15 6.23 -11.24 2.05
CA GLY A 15 6.65 -12.66 2.01
C GLY A 15 7.28 -13.11 3.32
N ASP A 16 7.19 -14.40 3.64
CA ASP A 16 7.62 -15.00 4.90
C ASP A 16 8.69 -16.08 4.73
N ASP A 17 8.97 -16.55 3.52
CA ASP A 17 9.90 -17.66 3.29
C ASP A 17 11.14 -17.29 2.45
N LEU A 18 11.94 -18.29 2.08
CA LEU A 18 13.15 -18.11 1.28
C LEU A 18 12.84 -17.83 -0.19
N THR A 19 11.71 -18.32 -0.71
CA THR A 19 11.32 -18.16 -2.11
C THR A 19 10.96 -16.70 -2.42
N ASP A 20 10.40 -16.01 -1.42
CA ASP A 20 10.05 -14.59 -1.49
C ASP A 20 11.25 -13.65 -1.68
N GLU A 21 12.46 -14.09 -1.33
CA GLU A 21 13.69 -13.30 -1.41
C GLU A 21 14.05 -12.89 -2.85
N ALA A 22 13.68 -13.72 -3.83
CA ALA A 22 13.80 -13.36 -5.24
C ALA A 22 12.83 -12.22 -5.60
N GLY A 23 11.59 -12.28 -5.09
CA GLY A 23 10.59 -11.24 -5.26
C GLY A 23 11.02 -9.91 -4.63
N PHE A 24 11.55 -9.93 -3.41
CA PHE A 24 12.06 -8.74 -2.74
C PHE A 24 13.15 -8.04 -3.56
N SER A 25 14.05 -8.82 -4.18
CA SER A 25 15.13 -8.26 -5.00
C SER A 25 14.60 -7.49 -6.21
N VAL A 26 13.58 -8.02 -6.89
CA VAL A 26 12.93 -7.36 -8.04
C VAL A 26 12.22 -6.08 -7.60
N VAL A 27 11.48 -6.15 -6.49
CA VAL A 27 10.74 -5.00 -5.92
C VAL A 27 11.69 -3.89 -5.49
N ASN A 28 12.81 -4.26 -4.87
CA ASN A 28 13.86 -3.33 -4.44
C ASN A 28 14.51 -2.60 -5.62
N GLN A 29 14.85 -3.33 -6.68
CA GLN A 29 15.44 -2.75 -7.89
C GLN A 29 14.48 -1.77 -8.57
N ALA A 30 13.19 -2.06 -8.49
CA ALA A 30 12.17 -1.20 -9.06
C ALA A 30 11.68 -0.08 -8.12
N GLY A 31 12.39 0.15 -7.01
CA GLY A 31 12.11 1.26 -6.09
C GLY A 31 10.84 1.12 -5.26
N GLY A 32 10.28 -0.10 -5.12
CA GLY A 32 9.09 -0.32 -4.32
C GLY A 32 9.36 -0.81 -2.90
N MET A 33 8.32 -1.39 -2.30
CA MET A 33 8.30 -1.82 -0.90
C MET A 33 8.28 -3.34 -0.78
N SER A 34 9.38 -3.91 -0.29
CA SER A 34 9.50 -5.31 0.08
C SER A 34 9.41 -5.46 1.60
N VAL A 35 8.56 -6.37 2.06
CA VAL A 35 8.26 -6.57 3.49
C VAL A 35 8.42 -8.04 3.85
N LYS A 36 9.38 -8.33 4.73
CA LYS A 36 9.52 -9.66 5.34
C LYS A 36 8.51 -9.83 6.47
N VAL A 37 7.85 -10.97 6.52
CA VAL A 37 6.98 -11.37 7.62
C VAL A 37 7.72 -12.38 8.49
N GLY A 38 7.73 -12.16 9.80
CA GLY A 38 8.42 -13.03 10.75
C GLY A 38 9.93 -12.81 10.81
N PRO A 39 10.67 -13.69 11.51
CA PRO A 39 12.11 -13.55 11.74
C PRO A 39 12.95 -13.99 10.53
N GLY A 40 14.28 -13.97 10.69
CA GLY A 40 15.25 -14.46 9.71
C GLY A 40 15.86 -13.36 8.84
N GLU A 41 17.07 -13.61 8.34
CA GLU A 41 17.73 -12.72 7.39
C GLU A 41 16.88 -12.52 6.13
N THR A 42 16.97 -11.33 5.54
CA THR A 42 16.14 -10.98 4.39
C THR A 42 16.74 -9.84 3.59
N ARG A 43 16.45 -9.82 2.29
CA ARG A 43 16.67 -8.69 1.38
C ARG A 43 15.52 -7.70 1.41
N ALA A 44 14.41 -8.00 2.09
CA ALA A 44 13.33 -7.05 2.27
C ALA A 44 13.82 -5.78 2.99
N LYS A 45 13.31 -4.61 2.57
CA LYS A 45 13.68 -3.32 3.19
C LYS A 45 12.88 -3.03 4.47
N TRP A 46 11.76 -3.70 4.65
CA TRP A 46 10.87 -3.56 5.80
C TRP A 46 10.56 -4.91 6.40
N ARG A 47 10.05 -4.91 7.64
CA ARG A 47 9.65 -6.13 8.34
C ARG A 47 8.38 -5.92 9.15
N LEU A 48 7.54 -6.93 9.15
CA LEU A 48 6.44 -7.11 10.10
C LEU A 48 6.66 -8.39 10.89
N GLU A 49 6.35 -8.37 12.19
CA GLU A 49 6.64 -9.50 13.08
C GLU A 49 5.78 -10.74 12.78
N SER A 50 4.56 -10.55 12.26
CA SER A 50 3.60 -11.64 12.12
C SER A 50 2.60 -11.39 11.00
N VAL A 51 1.90 -12.46 10.62
CA VAL A 51 0.75 -12.39 9.70
C VAL A 51 -0.36 -11.47 10.26
N ALA A 52 -0.58 -11.46 11.57
CA ALA A 52 -1.55 -10.55 12.19
C ALA A 52 -1.19 -9.08 11.95
N SER A 53 0.10 -8.73 11.99
CA SER A 53 0.59 -7.39 11.69
C SER A 53 0.36 -7.01 10.22
N VAL A 54 0.44 -7.98 9.30
CA VAL A 54 0.10 -7.76 7.88
C VAL A 54 -1.38 -7.44 7.74
N TRP A 55 -2.26 -8.22 8.39
CA TRP A 55 -3.70 -7.97 8.38
C TRP A 55 -4.03 -6.57 8.90
N GLN A 56 -3.45 -6.19 10.03
CA GLN A 56 -3.64 -4.85 10.60
C GLN A 56 -3.22 -3.76 9.60
N TRP A 57 -2.06 -3.91 8.96
CA TRP A 57 -1.57 -2.97 7.97
C TRP A 57 -2.53 -2.84 6.77
N ILE A 58 -3.02 -3.95 6.22
CA ILE A 58 -3.96 -3.94 5.09
C ILE A 58 -5.26 -3.23 5.50
N SER A 59 -5.79 -3.55 6.69
CA SER A 59 -7.00 -2.94 7.22
C SER A 59 -6.84 -1.43 7.40
N ASP A 60 -5.72 -0.98 7.96
CA ASP A 60 -5.46 0.44 8.18
C ASP A 60 -5.38 1.20 6.86
N VAL A 61 -4.65 0.67 5.87
CA VAL A 61 -4.54 1.28 4.53
C VAL A 61 -5.90 1.37 3.85
N ALA A 62 -6.70 0.28 3.88
CA ALA A 62 -8.02 0.26 3.27
C ALA A 62 -8.97 1.28 3.93
N ASN A 63 -8.96 1.35 5.26
CA ASN A 63 -9.80 2.28 6.01
C ASN A 63 -9.38 3.75 5.81
N GLN A 64 -8.08 4.03 5.77
CA GLN A 64 -7.56 5.37 5.47
C GLN A 64 -8.01 5.83 4.08
N GLN A 65 -7.97 4.94 3.08
CA GLN A 65 -8.44 5.27 1.73
C GLN A 65 -9.93 5.61 1.71
N GLN A 66 -10.78 4.85 2.40
CA GLN A 66 -12.21 5.12 2.49
C GLN A 66 -12.50 6.47 3.16
N GLN A 67 -11.81 6.78 4.25
CA GLN A 67 -11.94 8.06 4.94
C GLN A 67 -11.52 9.23 4.06
N GLN A 68 -10.43 9.10 3.30
CA GLN A 68 -10.00 10.13 2.35
C GLN A 68 -11.01 10.35 1.23
N ILE A 69 -11.59 9.28 0.67
CA ILE A 69 -12.65 9.37 -0.34
C ILE A 69 -13.88 10.09 0.24
N ALA A 70 -14.31 9.72 1.44
CA ALA A 70 -15.45 10.34 2.11
C ALA A 70 -15.20 11.84 2.39
N GLN A 71 -14.00 12.20 2.86
CA GLN A 71 -13.61 13.59 3.12
C GLN A 71 -13.50 14.42 1.83
N ASN A 72 -13.01 13.84 0.74
CA ASN A 72 -12.91 14.51 -0.56
C ASN A 72 -14.29 14.72 -1.20
N ASN A 73 -15.23 13.80 -1.00
CA ASN A 73 -16.60 13.93 -1.49
C ASN A 73 -17.43 14.94 -0.68
N GLY A 74 -17.25 15.00 0.65
CA GLY A 74 -17.95 15.94 1.52
C GLY A 74 -17.53 17.41 1.34
N ARG A 75 -16.28 17.68 0.94
CA ARG A 75 -15.80 19.04 0.64
C ARG A 75 -16.32 19.61 -0.69
N ASN A 76 -16.83 18.77 -1.60
CA ASN A 76 -17.29 19.18 -2.92
C ASN A 76 -18.78 19.56 -2.99
N HIS A 77 -19.51 19.65 -1.86
CA HIS A 77 -20.98 19.77 -1.91
C HIS A 77 -21.66 20.83 -1.03
N TYR A 78 -21.00 21.93 -0.66
CA TYR A 78 -21.72 23.14 -0.18
C TYR A 78 -20.93 24.42 -0.50
N GLY A 79 -21.06 24.92 -1.73
CA GLY A 79 -20.35 26.12 -2.17
C GLY A 79 -20.97 26.79 -3.40
N SER A 80 -22.22 27.27 -3.28
CA SER A 80 -22.77 28.51 -3.86
C SER A 80 -24.25 28.39 -4.24
N LEU A 81 -25.14 28.39 -3.24
CA LEU A 81 -26.52 28.87 -3.44
C LEU A 81 -26.82 30.04 -2.50
N SER A 82 -25.84 30.94 -2.37
CA SER A 82 -26.10 32.33 -1.98
C SER A 82 -25.78 33.22 -3.17
N ARG A 83 -26.70 33.27 -4.12
CA ARG A 83 -26.92 34.48 -4.90
C ARG A 83 -28.38 34.81 -4.77
N ARG A 84 -28.62 35.89 -4.01
CA ARG A 84 -29.82 36.71 -4.05
C ARG A 84 -30.27 36.85 -5.52
N LEU A 85 -31.55 36.64 -5.78
CA LEU A 85 -32.48 37.62 -6.34
C LEU A 85 -33.88 37.23 -5.86
#